data_AF-A0A016RXJ2-F1
#
_entry.id   AF-A0A016RXJ2-F1
#
_cell.length_a   1.000
_cell.length_b   1.000
_cell.length_c   1.000
_cell.angle_alpha   90.00
_cell.angle_beta   90.00
_cell.angle_gamma   90.00
#
_symmetry.space_group_name_H-M   'P 1'
#
loop_
_entity.id
_entity.type
_entity.pdbx_description
1 polymer ?
#
loop_
_entity_poly.entity_id
_entity_poly.type
_entity_poly.pdbx_seq_one_letter_code
_entity_poly.pdbx_strand_id
1 'polypeptide(L)'
;MYRFMVDCMKSVGVVESHAGQLADVLIEADVRGHYSHGLNRLDMYIKDCQKKVCKTDGVPKILKERAGTAWVDGLSLLGPVVGNFCMDLAVKKAKETGVGWVCAKGSNHYGIAGWYVMRAMKEGVMAMSFTNTSPIQYPTRASVPALGTNPMAIGVNGTGDDHFLLDMATTTVAIGKVEIAKRRGESVPETWGVEKGGKLSTNPETILGGGGLFPLGGSEVTEMNTWTNELYWIAEWIQTSGTGYVYPLCFPSHGQIYWIRLQDCTLLVGFRRLQRLWPRRDGGNLLRNPKRCTLGSAHPQVDVGDN
;
A
#
# COMPACT_ATOMS: atom_id res chain seq x y z
N MET A 1 0.00 7.45 -25.02
CA MET A 1 0.74 7.16 -23.76
C MET A 1 1.04 5.68 -23.61
N TYR A 2 0.03 4.79 -23.63
CA TYR A 2 0.21 3.33 -23.53
C TYR A 2 1.28 2.76 -24.46
N ARG A 3 1.13 2.96 -25.78
CA ARG A 3 2.10 2.51 -26.80
C ARG A 3 3.55 2.90 -26.45
N PHE A 4 3.76 4.16 -26.05
CA PHE A 4 5.09 4.67 -25.71
C PHE A 4 5.72 3.92 -24.52
N MET A 5 4.96 3.72 -23.43
CA MET A 5 5.45 2.95 -22.28
C MET A 5 5.80 1.52 -22.66
N VAL A 6 4.95 0.87 -23.46
CA VAL A 6 5.18 -0.51 -23.94
C VAL A 6 6.45 -0.58 -24.80
N ASP A 7 6.59 0.31 -25.78
CA ASP A 7 7.76 0.35 -26.68
C ASP A 7 9.06 0.61 -25.90
N CYS A 8 9.04 1.50 -24.92
CA CYS A 8 10.18 1.77 -24.04
C CYS A 8 10.60 0.54 -23.23
N MET A 9 9.65 -0.23 -22.70
CA MET A 9 9.97 -1.44 -21.94
C MET A 9 10.45 -2.57 -22.85
N LYS A 10 9.87 -2.69 -24.04
CA LYS A 10 10.34 -3.65 -25.06
C LYS A 10 11.77 -3.37 -25.51
N SER A 11 12.18 -2.09 -25.58
CA SER A 11 13.55 -1.73 -25.96
C SER A 11 14.62 -2.22 -24.96
N VAL A 12 14.22 -2.48 -23.71
CA VAL A 12 15.07 -3.10 -22.68
C VAL A 12 14.81 -4.59 -22.48
N GLY A 13 14.14 -5.24 -23.45
CA GLY A 13 13.98 -6.69 -23.51
C GLY A 13 12.79 -7.25 -22.73
N VAL A 14 11.90 -6.40 -22.21
CA VAL A 14 10.68 -6.83 -21.51
C VAL A 14 9.67 -7.39 -22.50
N VAL A 15 9.11 -8.57 -22.21
CA VAL A 15 8.08 -9.19 -23.05
C VAL A 15 6.82 -8.31 -23.08
N GLU A 16 6.14 -8.30 -24.22
CA GLU A 16 5.04 -7.38 -24.49
C GLU A 16 3.90 -7.47 -23.45
N SER A 17 3.56 -8.68 -23.01
CA SER A 17 2.55 -8.90 -21.98
C SER A 17 2.91 -8.27 -20.63
N HIS A 18 4.19 -8.25 -20.26
CA HIS A 18 4.67 -7.63 -19.02
C HIS A 18 4.71 -6.11 -19.15
N ALA A 19 5.17 -5.62 -20.30
CA ALA A 19 5.20 -4.20 -20.61
C ALA A 19 3.78 -3.60 -20.61
N GLY A 20 2.80 -4.31 -21.17
CA GLY A 20 1.39 -3.92 -21.18
C GLY A 20 0.82 -3.82 -19.76
N GLN A 21 1.05 -4.84 -18.93
CA GLN A 21 0.61 -4.82 -17.53
C GLN A 21 1.22 -3.68 -16.72
N LEU A 22 2.50 -3.34 -16.96
CA LEU A 22 3.11 -2.16 -16.33
C LEU A 22 2.46 -0.87 -16.82
N ALA A 23 2.27 -0.73 -18.13
CA ALA A 23 1.66 0.46 -18.73
C ALA A 23 0.24 0.72 -18.18
N ASP A 24 -0.57 -0.33 -18.00
CA ASP A 24 -1.90 -0.23 -17.39
C ASP A 24 -1.84 0.41 -15.99
N VAL A 25 -0.94 -0.09 -15.13
CA VAL A 25 -0.80 0.42 -13.74
C VAL A 25 -0.32 1.86 -13.72
N LEU A 26 0.69 2.20 -14.56
CA LEU A 26 1.23 3.56 -14.58
C LEU A 26 0.20 4.58 -15.10
N ILE A 27 -0.59 4.20 -16.11
CA ILE A 27 -1.66 5.07 -16.63
C ILE A 27 -2.76 5.25 -15.58
N GLU A 28 -3.19 4.17 -14.93
CA GLU A 28 -4.20 4.28 -13.86
C GLU A 28 -3.70 5.20 -12.74
N ALA A 29 -2.42 5.09 -12.35
CA ALA A 29 -1.83 5.99 -11.36
C ALA A 29 -1.92 7.47 -11.79
N ASP A 30 -1.60 7.79 -13.04
CA ASP A 30 -1.72 9.16 -13.55
C ASP A 30 -3.19 9.64 -13.62
N VAL A 31 -4.10 8.79 -14.09
CA VAL A 31 -5.54 9.10 -14.20
C VAL A 31 -6.15 9.41 -12.82
N ARG A 32 -5.70 8.70 -11.77
CA ARG A 32 -6.16 8.92 -10.38
C ARG A 32 -5.43 10.04 -9.65
N GLY A 33 -4.47 10.70 -10.29
CA GLY A 33 -3.67 11.78 -9.66
C GLY A 33 -2.55 11.29 -8.74
N HIS A 34 -2.21 9.99 -8.78
CA HIS A 34 -1.03 9.43 -8.11
C HIS A 34 0.23 9.59 -8.98
N TYR A 35 0.57 10.82 -9.37
CA TYR A 35 1.66 11.14 -10.29
C TYR A 35 3.06 10.66 -9.85
N SER A 36 3.23 10.38 -8.55
CA SER A 36 4.46 9.77 -8.03
C SER A 36 4.65 8.30 -8.41
N HIS A 37 3.62 7.65 -8.96
CA HIS A 37 3.59 6.23 -9.36
C HIS A 37 3.11 6.01 -10.81
N GLY A 38 2.92 7.08 -11.58
CA GLY A 38 2.56 7.00 -13.00
C GLY A 38 3.76 7.09 -13.95
N LEU A 39 3.61 7.74 -15.10
CA LEU A 39 4.63 7.80 -16.16
C LEU A 39 6.01 8.30 -15.66
N ASN A 40 6.04 9.18 -14.66
CA ASN A 40 7.28 9.67 -14.03
C ASN A 40 8.18 8.53 -13.48
N ARG A 41 7.62 7.35 -13.19
CA ARG A 41 8.39 6.18 -12.73
C ARG A 41 8.92 5.29 -13.84
N LEU A 42 8.56 5.53 -15.11
CA LEU A 42 8.96 4.66 -16.22
C LEU A 42 10.49 4.51 -16.32
N ASP A 43 11.23 5.60 -16.16
CA ASP A 43 12.71 5.60 -16.18
C ASP A 43 13.32 4.69 -15.09
N MET A 44 12.70 4.62 -13.91
CA MET A 44 13.13 3.71 -12.84
C MET A 44 12.99 2.25 -13.27
N TYR A 45 11.84 1.88 -13.85
CA TYR A 45 11.60 0.52 -14.33
C TYR A 45 12.57 0.10 -15.44
N ILE A 46 12.82 1.01 -16.39
CA ILE A 46 13.81 0.80 -17.47
C ILE A 46 15.19 0.52 -16.87
N LYS A 47 15.64 1.34 -15.91
CA LYS A 47 16.94 1.18 -15.23
C LYS A 47 17.02 -0.11 -14.42
N ASP A 48 15.95 -0.50 -13.74
CA ASP A 48 15.91 -1.74 -12.94
C ASP A 48 16.03 -2.99 -13.84
N CYS A 49 15.41 -2.97 -15.03
CA CYS A 49 15.59 -4.01 -16.05
C CYS A 49 17.01 -4.01 -16.64
N GLN A 50 17.58 -2.85 -16.99
CA GLN A 50 18.94 -2.73 -17.52
C GLN A 50 20.00 -3.25 -16.54
N LYS A 51 19.80 -2.96 -15.23
CA LYS A 51 20.66 -3.45 -14.15
C LYS A 51 20.42 -4.92 -13.81
N LYS A 52 19.48 -5.59 -14.46
CA LYS A 52 19.06 -6.98 -14.21
C LYS A 52 18.58 -7.23 -12.77
N VAL A 53 18.14 -6.18 -12.08
CA VAL A 53 17.45 -6.28 -10.78
C VAL A 53 16.05 -6.82 -11.00
N CYS A 54 15.41 -6.40 -12.09
CA CYS A 54 14.14 -6.94 -12.55
C CYS A 54 14.35 -7.82 -13.78
N LYS A 55 13.82 -9.05 -13.74
CA LYS A 55 13.74 -9.93 -14.91
C LYS A 55 12.73 -9.39 -15.91
N THR A 56 13.02 -9.63 -17.19
CA THR A 56 12.26 -9.07 -18.31
C THR A 56 11.25 -10.08 -18.87
N ASP A 57 11.40 -11.36 -18.55
CA ASP A 57 10.55 -12.48 -18.97
C ASP A 57 10.37 -13.52 -17.85
N GLY A 58 9.40 -14.41 -18.02
CA GLY A 58 9.05 -15.46 -17.06
C GLY A 58 7.61 -15.37 -16.56
N VAL A 59 7.20 -16.32 -15.73
CA VAL A 59 5.86 -16.38 -15.13
C VAL A 59 5.99 -16.66 -13.64
N PRO A 60 5.27 -15.94 -12.75
CA PRO A 60 5.28 -16.25 -11.33
C PRO A 60 4.94 -17.72 -11.06
N LYS A 61 5.59 -18.32 -10.06
CA LYS A 61 5.46 -19.75 -9.74
C LYS A 61 4.76 -19.94 -8.40
N ILE A 62 3.71 -20.75 -8.36
CA ILE A 62 3.09 -21.17 -7.11
C ILE A 62 4.04 -22.16 -6.41
N LEU A 63 4.50 -21.81 -5.21
CA LEU A 63 5.37 -22.64 -4.38
C LEU A 63 4.56 -23.60 -3.50
N LYS A 64 3.43 -23.13 -2.97
CA LYS A 64 2.55 -23.90 -2.11
C LYS A 64 1.11 -23.42 -2.27
N GLU A 65 0.18 -24.36 -2.25
CA GLU A 65 -1.24 -24.07 -2.47
C GLU A 65 -2.14 -24.88 -1.54
N ARG A 66 -3.21 -24.24 -1.09
CA ARG A 66 -4.36 -24.81 -0.37
C ARG A 66 -5.65 -24.22 -0.95
N ALA A 67 -6.80 -24.65 -0.45
CA ALA A 67 -8.10 -24.22 -0.96
C ALA A 67 -8.24 -22.68 -0.98
N GLY A 68 -8.06 -22.03 0.17
CA GLY A 68 -8.17 -20.58 0.30
C GLY A 68 -6.85 -19.81 0.28
N THR A 69 -5.68 -20.47 0.17
CA THR A 69 -4.37 -19.79 0.26
C THR A 69 -3.35 -20.23 -0.79
N ALA A 70 -2.42 -19.35 -1.15
CA ALA A 70 -1.25 -19.68 -1.96
C ALA A 70 -0.01 -18.85 -1.58
N TRP A 71 1.16 -19.44 -1.80
CA TRP A 71 2.46 -18.76 -1.72
C TRP A 71 3.13 -18.80 -3.09
N VAL A 72 3.55 -17.64 -3.58
CA VAL A 72 4.05 -17.44 -4.96
C VAL A 72 5.48 -16.91 -4.92
N ASP A 73 6.31 -17.42 -5.84
CA ASP A 73 7.59 -16.83 -6.18
C ASP A 73 7.42 -15.93 -7.41
N GLY A 74 7.67 -14.63 -7.22
CA GLY A 74 7.63 -13.63 -8.27
C GLY A 74 8.83 -13.67 -9.20
N LEU A 75 9.88 -14.45 -8.89
CA LEU A 75 11.07 -14.65 -9.72
C LEU A 75 11.80 -13.36 -10.13
N SER A 76 11.69 -12.32 -9.28
CA SER A 76 12.20 -10.96 -9.54
C SER A 76 11.61 -10.32 -10.79
N LEU A 77 10.36 -10.65 -11.14
CA LEU A 77 9.61 -10.02 -12.22
C LEU A 77 9.13 -8.61 -11.85
N LEU A 78 8.60 -7.90 -12.83
CA LEU A 78 7.94 -6.60 -12.64
C LEU A 78 6.78 -6.73 -11.65
N GLY A 79 6.68 -5.79 -10.71
CA GLY A 79 5.65 -5.82 -9.67
C GLY A 79 4.21 -5.90 -10.22
N PRO A 80 3.84 -5.16 -11.29
CA PRO A 80 2.54 -5.33 -11.96
C PRO A 80 2.27 -6.77 -12.40
N VAL A 81 3.26 -7.49 -12.92
CA VAL A 81 3.11 -8.88 -13.38
C VAL A 81 2.83 -9.81 -12.20
N VAL A 82 3.64 -9.70 -11.14
CA VAL A 82 3.48 -10.54 -9.95
C VAL A 82 2.17 -10.21 -9.22
N GLY A 83 1.89 -8.94 -9.00
CA GLY A 83 0.70 -8.49 -8.30
C GLY A 83 -0.60 -8.84 -9.04
N ASN A 84 -0.63 -8.72 -10.37
CA ASN A 84 -1.79 -9.11 -11.18
C ASN A 84 -2.03 -10.62 -11.07
N PHE A 85 -0.98 -11.43 -11.25
CA PHE A 85 -1.05 -12.88 -11.10
C PHE A 85 -1.58 -13.29 -9.72
N CYS A 86 -1.03 -12.70 -8.65
CA CYS A 86 -1.43 -13.01 -7.29
C CYS A 86 -2.86 -12.57 -7.00
N MET A 87 -3.30 -11.42 -7.52
CA MET A 87 -4.67 -10.94 -7.30
C MET A 87 -5.68 -11.83 -8.03
N ASP A 88 -5.42 -12.15 -9.29
CA ASP A 88 -6.30 -13.02 -10.07
C ASP A 88 -6.43 -14.41 -9.40
N LEU A 89 -5.32 -14.94 -8.87
CA LEU A 89 -5.33 -16.18 -8.09
C LEU A 89 -6.13 -16.04 -6.77
N ALA A 90 -5.99 -14.93 -6.06
CA ALA A 90 -6.74 -14.67 -4.82
C ALA A 90 -8.24 -14.56 -5.10
N VAL A 91 -8.64 -13.85 -6.15
CA VAL A 91 -10.03 -13.73 -6.61
C VAL A 91 -10.61 -15.10 -6.95
N LYS A 92 -9.88 -15.91 -7.72
CA LYS A 92 -10.30 -17.27 -8.06
C LYS A 92 -10.59 -18.10 -6.79
N LYS A 93 -9.65 -18.12 -5.85
CA LYS A 93 -9.79 -18.85 -4.58
C LYS A 93 -10.94 -18.34 -3.71
N ALA A 94 -11.13 -17.02 -3.65
CA ALA A 94 -12.22 -16.40 -2.92
C ALA A 94 -13.59 -16.78 -3.51
N LYS A 95 -13.70 -16.87 -4.84
CA LYS A 95 -14.94 -17.32 -5.51
C LYS A 95 -15.25 -18.79 -5.22
N GLU A 96 -14.23 -19.63 -5.07
CA GLU A 96 -14.38 -21.07 -4.80
C GLU A 96 -14.64 -21.38 -3.32
N THR A 97 -13.99 -20.68 -2.40
CA THR A 97 -13.93 -21.05 -0.97
C THR A 97 -14.44 -19.98 -0.01
N GLY A 98 -14.78 -18.80 -0.52
CA GLY A 98 -15.23 -17.64 0.25
C GLY A 98 -14.12 -16.65 0.64
N VAL A 99 -12.86 -17.12 0.71
CA VAL A 99 -11.68 -16.28 0.98
C VAL A 99 -10.49 -16.71 0.13
N GLY A 100 -9.67 -15.75 -0.29
CA GLY A 100 -8.44 -15.98 -1.03
C GLY A 100 -7.31 -15.17 -0.42
N TRP A 101 -6.27 -15.84 0.08
CA TRP A 101 -5.08 -15.20 0.62
C TRP A 101 -3.85 -15.63 -0.18
N VAL A 102 -3.22 -14.71 -0.90
CA VAL A 102 -2.03 -14.99 -1.69
C VAL A 102 -0.88 -14.10 -1.26
N CYS A 103 0.24 -14.71 -0.88
CA CYS A 103 1.49 -14.01 -0.61
C CYS A 103 2.49 -14.26 -1.74
N ALA A 104 3.25 -13.24 -2.12
CA ALA A 104 4.33 -13.34 -3.08
C ALA A 104 5.66 -12.96 -2.43
N LYS A 105 6.71 -13.71 -2.74
CA LYS A 105 8.10 -13.31 -2.49
C LYS A 105 8.80 -12.93 -3.78
N GLY A 106 9.85 -12.12 -3.70
CA GLY A 106 10.72 -11.86 -4.85
C GLY A 106 10.01 -11.13 -5.99
N SER A 107 9.22 -10.12 -5.64
CA SER A 107 8.65 -9.14 -6.57
C SER A 107 9.50 -7.87 -6.62
N ASN A 108 9.15 -6.96 -7.51
CA ASN A 108 9.67 -5.59 -7.59
C ASN A 108 8.56 -4.56 -7.38
N HIS A 109 8.90 -3.28 -7.55
CA HIS A 109 7.98 -2.16 -7.39
C HIS A 109 6.71 -2.34 -8.21
N TYR A 110 5.56 -2.31 -7.54
CA TYR A 110 4.29 -2.77 -8.10
C TYR A 110 3.32 -1.62 -8.46
N GLY A 111 3.77 -0.37 -8.37
CA GLY A 111 2.94 0.80 -8.66
C GLY A 111 1.98 1.12 -7.51
N ILE A 112 0.75 1.51 -7.85
CA ILE A 112 -0.29 1.84 -6.86
C ILE A 112 -0.94 0.57 -6.31
N ALA A 113 -1.13 0.50 -4.99
CA ALA A 113 -1.75 -0.67 -4.34
C ALA A 113 -3.23 -0.83 -4.75
N GLY A 114 -3.91 0.29 -4.98
CA GLY A 114 -5.31 0.35 -5.37
C GLY A 114 -5.61 -0.33 -6.71
N TRP A 115 -4.64 -0.42 -7.62
CA TRP A 115 -4.82 -1.12 -8.91
C TRP A 115 -5.29 -2.56 -8.73
N TYR A 116 -4.63 -3.30 -7.85
CA TYR A 116 -4.94 -4.71 -7.61
C TYR A 116 -6.30 -4.86 -6.96
N VAL A 117 -6.62 -4.00 -6.00
CA VAL A 117 -7.92 -3.98 -5.33
C VAL A 117 -9.04 -3.68 -6.33
N MET A 118 -8.85 -2.72 -7.23
CA MET A 118 -9.83 -2.41 -8.28
C MET A 118 -10.05 -3.57 -9.24
N ARG A 119 -9.01 -4.34 -9.58
CA ARG A 119 -9.17 -5.57 -10.38
C ARG A 119 -10.09 -6.57 -9.67
N ALA A 120 -9.91 -6.76 -8.37
CA ALA A 120 -10.76 -7.64 -7.58
C ALA A 120 -12.19 -7.11 -7.44
N MET A 121 -12.37 -5.79 -7.27
CA MET A 121 -13.69 -5.16 -7.22
C MET A 121 -14.47 -5.34 -8.53
N LYS A 122 -13.82 -5.28 -9.69
CA LYS A 122 -14.45 -5.58 -10.99
C LYS A 122 -15.00 -7.01 -11.05
N GLU A 123 -14.41 -7.92 -10.30
CA GLU A 123 -14.81 -9.32 -10.18
C GLU A 123 -15.88 -9.58 -9.10
N GLY A 124 -16.41 -8.51 -8.49
CA GLY A 124 -17.49 -8.56 -7.51
C GLY A 124 -17.04 -9.01 -6.12
N VAL A 125 -15.75 -8.85 -5.79
CA VAL A 125 -15.18 -9.26 -4.49
C VAL A 125 -14.51 -8.08 -3.79
N MET A 126 -14.66 -8.01 -2.46
CA MET A 126 -13.88 -7.09 -1.63
C MET A 126 -12.44 -7.58 -1.54
N ALA A 127 -11.49 -6.64 -1.58
CA ALA A 127 -10.07 -6.96 -1.55
C ALA A 127 -9.24 -5.98 -0.74
N MET A 128 -8.09 -6.48 -0.29
CA MET A 128 -7.03 -5.74 0.35
C MET A 128 -5.70 -6.10 -0.33
N SER A 129 -4.83 -5.11 -0.51
CA SER A 129 -3.49 -5.27 -1.06
C SER A 129 -2.47 -4.62 -0.14
N PHE A 130 -1.37 -5.30 0.11
CA PHE A 130 -0.26 -4.82 0.93
C PHE A 130 1.06 -5.09 0.20
N THR A 131 2.03 -4.19 0.33
CA THR A 131 3.42 -4.46 -0.02
C THR A 131 4.36 -3.79 0.97
N ASN A 132 5.56 -4.33 1.14
CA ASN A 132 6.65 -3.66 1.85
C ASN A 132 7.55 -2.88 0.87
N THR A 133 8.40 -2.01 1.39
CA THR A 133 9.46 -1.33 0.60
C THR A 133 10.77 -1.30 1.37
N SER A 134 11.84 -0.80 0.74
CA SER A 134 13.13 -0.59 1.41
C SER A 134 12.99 0.32 2.66
N PRO A 135 13.80 0.10 3.71
CA PRO A 135 13.74 0.87 4.95
C PRO A 135 13.93 2.38 4.71
N ILE A 136 12.96 3.17 5.17
CA ILE A 136 12.96 4.64 5.09
C ILE A 136 12.13 5.27 6.21
N GLN A 137 11.20 4.52 6.80
CA GLN A 137 10.38 4.95 7.91
C GLN A 137 11.10 4.68 9.24
N TYR A 138 11.05 5.66 10.14
CA TYR A 138 11.46 5.54 11.53
C TYR A 138 10.28 5.05 12.37
N PRO A 139 10.30 3.81 12.89
CA PRO A 139 9.30 3.39 13.87
C PRO A 139 9.27 4.36 15.06
N THR A 140 8.11 4.48 15.71
CA THR A 140 7.96 5.29 16.91
C THR A 140 9.01 4.90 17.95
N ARG A 141 9.76 5.89 18.44
CA ARG A 141 10.88 5.76 19.39
C ARG A 141 12.13 5.02 18.87
N ALA A 142 12.24 4.76 17.57
CA ALA A 142 13.46 4.23 16.97
C ALA A 142 14.45 5.35 16.60
N SER A 143 15.75 5.04 16.69
CA SER A 143 16.84 5.93 16.26
C SER A 143 17.35 5.64 14.84
N VAL A 144 16.84 4.59 14.21
CA VAL A 144 17.22 4.13 12.87
C VAL A 144 15.99 3.77 12.04
N PRO A 145 16.01 3.99 10.72
CA PRO A 145 14.92 3.56 9.85
C PRO A 145 14.91 2.03 9.75
N ALA A 146 13.72 1.43 9.84
CA ALA A 146 13.56 -0.02 9.85
C ALA A 146 12.45 -0.51 8.92
N LEU A 147 11.42 0.29 8.68
CA LEU A 147 10.27 -0.06 7.84
C LEU A 147 10.27 0.74 6.54
N GLY A 148 9.61 0.23 5.51
CA GLY A 148 9.36 0.99 4.30
C GLY A 148 8.14 1.91 4.41
N THR A 149 7.74 2.55 3.31
CA THR A 149 6.46 3.28 3.25
C THR A 149 5.24 2.35 3.26
N ASN A 150 5.51 1.06 3.02
CA ASN A 150 4.63 -0.10 3.10
C ASN A 150 3.13 0.15 2.87
N PRO A 151 2.73 0.49 1.64
CA PRO A 151 1.36 0.90 1.37
C PRO A 151 0.36 -0.24 1.53
N MET A 152 -0.87 0.17 1.82
CA MET A 152 -2.04 -0.69 1.81
C MET A 152 -3.17 -0.08 1.00
N ALA A 153 -3.94 -0.94 0.35
CA ALA A 153 -5.19 -0.58 -0.27
C ALA A 153 -6.32 -1.53 0.18
N ILE A 154 -7.53 -0.99 0.30
CA ILE A 154 -8.74 -1.71 0.69
C ILE A 154 -9.87 -1.22 -0.18
N GLY A 155 -10.67 -2.12 -0.72
CA GLY A 155 -11.78 -1.72 -1.58
C GLY A 155 -12.94 -2.69 -1.59
N VAL A 156 -14.13 -2.11 -1.73
CA VAL A 156 -15.41 -2.80 -1.66
C VAL A 156 -16.43 -2.06 -2.52
N ASN A 157 -17.23 -2.81 -3.26
CA ASN A 157 -18.39 -2.26 -3.97
C ASN A 157 -19.59 -2.21 -3.01
N GLY A 158 -20.29 -1.08 -3.03
CA GLY A 158 -21.57 -0.87 -2.38
C GLY A 158 -22.74 -1.39 -3.24
N THR A 159 -23.86 -0.70 -3.14
CA THR A 159 -25.06 -0.94 -3.94
C THR A 159 -25.06 -0.04 -5.19
N GLY A 160 -25.48 -0.57 -6.34
CA GLY A 160 -25.45 0.19 -7.58
C GLY A 160 -24.00 0.49 -8.00
N ASP A 161 -23.71 1.76 -8.29
CA ASP A 161 -22.38 2.22 -8.72
C ASP A 161 -21.48 2.71 -7.57
N ASP A 162 -21.98 2.67 -6.32
CA ASP A 162 -21.22 3.07 -5.14
C ASP A 162 -20.05 2.13 -4.90
N HIS A 163 -18.89 2.69 -4.57
CA HIS A 163 -17.72 1.93 -4.18
C HIS A 163 -16.82 2.73 -3.22
N PHE A 164 -16.11 2.00 -2.38
CA PHE A 164 -15.09 2.54 -1.49
C PHE A 164 -13.73 1.98 -1.92
N LEU A 165 -12.73 2.85 -2.03
CA LEU A 165 -11.34 2.47 -2.28
C LEU A 165 -10.43 3.37 -1.45
N LEU A 166 -9.73 2.77 -0.50
CA LEU A 166 -8.60 3.35 0.20
C LEU A 166 -7.32 2.88 -0.49
N ASP A 167 -6.39 3.80 -0.77
CA ASP A 167 -5.02 3.51 -1.22
C ASP A 167 -4.08 4.51 -0.55
N MET A 168 -3.25 4.03 0.38
CA MET A 168 -2.41 4.88 1.21
C MET A 168 -1.09 4.24 1.60
N ALA A 169 -0.08 5.08 1.84
CA ALA A 169 1.14 4.67 2.55
C ALA A 169 0.88 4.58 4.06
N THR A 170 1.66 3.77 4.78
CA THR A 170 1.66 3.73 6.26
C THR A 170 2.58 4.78 6.88
N THR A 171 3.17 5.64 6.05
CA THR A 171 3.94 6.83 6.43
C THR A 171 3.04 8.07 6.39
N THR A 172 3.44 9.15 7.06
CA THR A 172 2.72 10.44 6.97
C THR A 172 2.62 10.95 5.54
N VAL A 173 3.59 10.61 4.70
CA VAL A 173 3.63 10.99 3.29
C VAL A 173 4.31 9.91 2.46
N ALA A 174 3.86 9.70 1.22
CA ALA A 174 4.59 8.87 0.27
C ALA A 174 5.95 9.50 -0.08
N ILE A 175 7.02 8.70 -0.08
CA ILE A 175 8.39 9.15 -0.40
C ILE A 175 8.48 9.90 -1.74
N GLY A 176 7.68 9.50 -2.73
CA GLY A 176 7.64 10.17 -4.03
C GLY A 176 7.16 11.63 -3.97
N LYS A 177 6.36 12.02 -2.96
CA LYS A 177 6.00 13.44 -2.77
C LYS A 177 7.19 14.25 -2.26
N VAL A 178 8.04 13.67 -1.42
CA VAL A 178 9.30 14.30 -0.99
C VAL A 178 10.26 14.46 -2.17
N GLU A 179 10.37 13.45 -3.03
CA GLU A 179 11.18 13.55 -4.26
C GLU A 179 10.66 14.63 -5.22
N ILE A 180 9.34 14.78 -5.35
CA ILE A 180 8.74 15.84 -6.16
C ILE A 180 9.04 17.23 -5.55
N ALA A 181 8.88 17.39 -4.23
CA ALA A 181 9.21 18.64 -3.54
C ALA A 181 10.69 19.00 -3.72
N LYS A 182 11.61 18.02 -3.61
CA LYS A 182 13.04 18.21 -3.91
C LYS A 182 13.26 18.72 -5.33
N ARG A 183 12.64 18.09 -6.33
CA ARG A 183 12.77 18.50 -7.75
C ARG A 183 12.23 19.91 -8.01
N ARG A 184 11.27 20.37 -7.21
CA ARG A 184 10.70 21.72 -7.29
C ARG A 184 11.46 22.75 -6.45
N GLY A 185 12.40 22.32 -5.61
CA GLY A 185 13.07 23.21 -4.66
C GLY A 185 12.13 23.73 -3.56
N GLU A 186 11.06 22.99 -3.26
CA GLU A 186 10.05 23.35 -2.25
C GLU A 186 10.38 22.72 -0.89
N SER A 187 10.09 23.43 0.20
CA SER A 187 10.11 22.84 1.54
C SER A 187 8.91 21.93 1.77
N VAL A 188 9.05 21.00 2.71
CA VAL A 188 7.97 20.08 3.13
C VAL A 188 7.55 20.35 4.56
N PRO A 189 6.30 20.01 4.94
CA PRO A 189 5.87 20.07 6.34
C PRO A 189 6.81 19.29 7.26
N GLU A 190 7.06 19.83 8.45
CA GLU A 190 7.93 19.19 9.47
C GLU A 190 7.41 17.82 9.93
N THR A 191 6.11 17.56 9.74
CA THR A 191 5.46 16.29 10.06
C THR A 191 5.78 15.17 9.07
N TRP A 192 6.45 15.45 7.95
CA TRP A 192 6.75 14.45 6.93
C TRP A 192 7.93 13.57 7.29
N GLY A 193 8.96 14.10 7.94
CA GLY A 193 10.15 13.32 8.20
C GLY A 193 11.24 14.01 8.97
N VAL A 194 12.36 13.29 9.06
CA VAL A 194 13.53 13.61 9.85
C VAL A 194 14.78 13.58 9.00
N GLU A 195 15.80 14.33 9.40
CA GLU A 195 17.17 14.16 8.90
C GLU A 195 17.87 12.97 9.58
N LYS A 196 19.10 12.69 9.13
CA LYS A 196 19.95 11.68 9.74
C LYS A 196 20.12 11.94 11.24
N GLY A 197 19.73 10.98 12.07
CA GLY A 197 19.77 11.09 13.53
C GLY A 197 18.43 11.43 14.18
N GLY A 198 17.33 11.54 13.41
CA GLY A 198 15.98 11.60 13.95
C GLY A 198 15.46 13.00 14.30
N LYS A 199 16.18 14.06 13.89
CA LYS A 199 15.71 15.45 14.06
C LYS A 199 14.71 15.83 12.99
N LEU A 200 13.63 16.54 13.35
CA LEU A 200 12.64 17.04 12.39
C LEU A 200 13.30 17.85 11.28
N SER A 201 12.86 17.65 10.05
CA SER A 201 13.35 18.41 8.90
C SER A 201 12.22 18.81 7.96
N THR A 202 12.32 20.04 7.44
CA THR A 202 11.48 20.56 6.36
C THR A 202 12.21 20.55 5.01
N ASN A 203 13.48 20.13 4.98
CA ASN A 203 14.29 20.07 3.77
C ASN A 203 14.22 18.65 3.15
N PRO A 204 13.64 18.49 1.94
CA PRO A 204 13.60 17.21 1.24
C PRO A 204 14.96 16.55 1.04
N GLU A 205 16.03 17.32 0.90
CA GLU A 205 17.37 16.78 0.67
C GLU A 205 17.93 16.05 1.88
N THR A 206 17.71 16.58 3.09
CA THR A 206 18.20 15.94 4.32
C THR A 206 17.35 14.72 4.70
N ILE A 207 16.05 14.75 4.37
CA ILE A 207 15.17 13.58 4.51
C ILE A 207 15.62 12.45 3.58
N LEU A 208 15.85 12.74 2.29
CA LEU A 208 16.29 11.75 1.30
C LEU A 208 17.77 11.34 1.47
N GLY A 209 18.59 12.20 2.08
CA GLY A 209 20.04 12.06 2.24
C GLY A 209 20.47 11.28 3.48
N GLY A 210 19.72 10.24 3.86
CA GLY A 210 20.02 9.41 5.04
C GLY A 210 19.18 9.72 6.29
N GLY A 211 18.14 10.54 6.13
CA GLY A 211 17.04 10.66 7.08
C GLY A 211 15.94 9.64 6.81
N GLY A 212 14.70 10.03 7.06
CA GLY A 212 13.55 9.16 6.83
C GLY A 212 12.20 9.79 7.13
N LEU A 213 11.15 8.98 7.07
CA LEU A 213 9.75 9.41 7.23
C LEU A 213 9.17 8.95 8.55
N PHE A 214 8.17 9.69 9.05
CA PHE A 214 7.36 9.25 10.18
C PHE A 214 6.28 8.25 9.75
N PRO A 215 5.84 7.37 10.67
CA PRO A 215 4.63 6.59 10.46
C PRO A 215 3.41 7.52 10.37
N LEU A 216 2.33 7.02 9.77
CA LEU A 216 1.03 7.68 9.86
C LEU A 216 0.69 7.96 11.34
N GLY A 217 0.33 9.19 11.66
CA GLY A 217 0.25 9.69 13.04
C GLY A 217 1.40 10.63 13.41
N GLY A 218 2.50 10.63 12.66
CA GLY A 218 3.61 11.57 12.84
C GLY A 218 4.54 11.19 13.99
N SER A 219 5.06 12.20 14.70
CA SER A 219 5.87 11.99 15.90
C SER A 219 4.99 11.68 17.11
N GLU A 220 5.58 11.24 18.23
CA GLU A 220 4.87 10.97 19.49
C GLU A 220 3.97 12.15 19.95
N VAL A 221 4.34 13.39 19.61
CA VAL A 221 3.56 14.59 19.95
C VAL A 221 2.32 14.75 19.07
N THR A 222 2.35 14.24 17.85
CA THR A 222 1.25 14.34 16.87
C THR A 222 0.46 13.05 16.70
N GLU A 223 0.90 11.94 17.33
CA GLU A 223 0.22 10.64 17.25
C GLU A 223 -1.23 10.77 17.71
N MET A 224 -2.14 10.59 16.75
CA MET A 224 -3.56 10.41 17.04
C MET A 224 -3.70 9.00 17.64
N ASN A 225 -4.12 8.89 18.90
CA ASN A 225 -4.55 7.72 19.70
C ASN A 225 -4.23 6.27 19.24
N THR A 226 -4.04 5.39 20.24
CA THR A 226 -3.94 3.90 20.23
C THR A 226 -4.42 3.11 18.99
N TRP A 227 -5.48 3.51 18.30
CA TRP A 227 -5.96 2.93 17.04
C TRP A 227 -4.95 2.96 15.88
N THR A 228 -4.19 4.05 15.77
CA THR A 228 -3.14 4.17 14.73
C THR A 228 -2.02 3.18 15.01
N ASN A 229 -1.72 2.93 16.28
CA ASN A 229 -0.79 1.89 16.72
C ASN A 229 -1.32 0.47 16.43
N GLU A 230 -2.61 0.16 16.63
CA GLU A 230 -3.15 -1.17 16.29
C GLU A 230 -3.18 -1.46 14.79
N LEU A 231 -3.60 -0.49 13.97
CA LEU A 231 -3.51 -0.60 12.51
C LEU A 231 -2.06 -0.70 12.04
N TYR A 232 -1.15 0.01 12.70
CA TYR A 232 0.28 -0.10 12.50
C TYR A 232 0.78 -1.50 12.86
N TRP A 233 0.42 -2.07 14.01
CA TRP A 233 0.83 -3.43 14.41
C TRP A 233 0.24 -4.51 13.49
N ILE A 234 -0.98 -4.36 13.01
CA ILE A 234 -1.57 -5.28 12.03
C ILE A 234 -0.88 -5.14 10.67
N ALA A 235 -0.61 -3.91 10.22
CA ALA A 235 0.12 -3.66 8.99
C ALA A 235 1.55 -4.20 9.10
N GLU A 236 2.26 -3.91 10.19
CA GLU A 236 3.59 -4.41 10.50
C GLU A 236 3.59 -5.93 10.60
N TRP A 237 2.64 -6.54 11.30
CA TRP A 237 2.54 -7.99 11.39
C TRP A 237 2.30 -8.61 10.01
N ILE A 238 1.36 -8.11 9.21
CA ILE A 238 1.13 -8.60 7.83
C ILE A 238 2.39 -8.41 6.96
N GLN A 239 3.13 -7.31 7.13
CA GLN A 239 4.30 -6.96 6.34
C GLN A 239 5.59 -7.67 6.77
N THR A 240 5.69 -8.08 8.04
CA THR A 240 6.84 -8.81 8.62
C THR A 240 6.60 -10.32 8.67
N SER A 241 5.36 -10.78 8.81
CA SER A 241 4.99 -12.20 8.82
C SER A 241 4.66 -12.77 7.42
N GLY A 242 4.35 -11.91 6.44
CA GLY A 242 4.21 -12.30 5.03
C GLY A 242 5.55 -12.63 4.35
N THR A 243 6.67 -12.32 5.02
CA THR A 243 8.03 -12.56 4.57
C THR A 243 8.71 -13.50 5.56
N GLY A 244 9.19 -14.65 5.09
CA GLY A 244 10.01 -15.52 5.92
C GLY A 244 11.27 -14.79 6.38
N TYR A 245 11.35 -14.54 7.69
CA TYR A 245 12.57 -14.24 8.46
C TYR A 245 13.37 -13.00 8.03
N VAL A 246 13.15 -11.88 8.72
CA VAL A 246 14.20 -10.88 8.93
C VAL A 246 14.78 -11.06 10.32
N TYR A 247 15.89 -11.80 10.42
CA TYR A 247 16.86 -11.64 11.50
C TYR A 247 18.23 -11.38 10.86
N PRO A 248 19.03 -10.44 11.38
CA PRO A 248 20.36 -10.16 10.83
C PRO A 248 21.30 -11.35 11.12
N LEU A 249 21.67 -12.11 10.09
CA LEU A 249 22.78 -13.06 10.16
C LEU A 249 24.08 -12.35 9.85
N CYS A 250 24.83 -12.02 10.90
CA CYS A 250 26.18 -11.49 10.85
C CYS A 250 27.16 -12.67 10.61
N PHE A 251 27.96 -12.61 9.56
CA PHE A 251 29.15 -13.46 9.40
C PHE A 251 30.40 -12.59 9.30
N PRO A 252 31.55 -13.05 9.85
CA PRO A 252 32.71 -12.21 10.04
C PRO A 252 33.52 -12.03 8.77
N SER A 253 34.12 -10.85 8.69
CA SER A 253 35.27 -10.47 7.86
C SER A 253 34.99 -10.15 6.38
N HIS A 254 35.10 -8.86 6.07
CA HIS A 254 35.32 -8.25 4.75
C HIS A 254 34.27 -8.51 3.66
N GLY A 255 33.21 -7.71 3.62
CA GLY A 255 32.23 -7.75 2.51
C GLY A 255 31.48 -6.43 2.35
N GLN A 256 31.50 -5.88 1.13
CA GLN A 256 30.63 -4.79 0.72
C GLN A 256 29.16 -5.20 0.87
N ILE A 257 28.35 -4.34 1.48
CA ILE A 257 26.91 -4.55 1.66
C ILE A 257 26.20 -4.27 0.32
N TYR A 258 25.72 -5.32 -0.34
CA TYR A 258 24.82 -5.19 -1.49
C TYR A 258 23.38 -5.29 -0.98
N TRP A 259 22.63 -4.19 -1.05
CA TRP A 259 21.19 -4.19 -0.79
C TRP A 259 20.46 -4.81 -2.00
N ILE A 260 19.99 -6.06 -1.86
CA ILE A 260 19.07 -6.66 -2.82
C ILE A 260 17.64 -6.25 -2.40
N ARG A 261 16.96 -5.49 -3.26
CA ARG A 261 15.56 -5.07 -3.06
C ARG A 261 14.66 -6.30 -3.15
N LEU A 262 14.27 -6.86 -2.01
CA LEU A 262 13.21 -7.87 -1.92
C LEU A 262 11.90 -7.14 -1.61
N GLN A 263 10.98 -7.13 -2.58
CA GLN A 263 9.63 -6.60 -2.37
C GLN A 263 8.66 -7.77 -2.34
N ASP A 264 7.93 -7.89 -1.24
CA ASP A 264 6.96 -8.95 -0.98
C ASP A 264 5.56 -8.33 -0.93
N CYS A 265 4.56 -9.06 -1.42
CA CYS A 265 3.18 -8.58 -1.54
C CYS A 265 2.22 -9.58 -0.93
N THR A 266 1.28 -9.10 -0.12
CA THR A 266 0.18 -9.91 0.42
C THR A 266 -1.12 -9.38 -0.13
N LEU A 267 -1.93 -10.26 -0.70
CA LEU A 267 -3.24 -9.95 -1.25
C LEU A 267 -4.30 -10.80 -0.56
N LEU A 268 -5.27 -10.12 0.06
CA LEU A 268 -6.41 -10.74 0.71
C LEU A 268 -7.68 -10.38 -0.08
N VAL A 269 -8.51 -11.37 -0.37
CA VAL A 269 -9.82 -11.19 -0.98
C VAL A 269 -10.84 -11.93 -0.13
N GLY A 270 -11.92 -11.28 0.33
CA GLY A 270 -12.83 -11.86 1.32
C GLY A 270 -14.28 -11.36 1.29
N PHE A 271 -15.21 -12.31 1.44
CA PHE A 271 -16.68 -12.24 1.55
C PHE A 271 -17.51 -11.87 0.30
N ARG A 272 -18.38 -12.82 -0.07
CA ARG A 272 -19.34 -12.77 -1.19
C ARG A 272 -20.62 -11.96 -0.91
N ARG A 273 -20.84 -11.49 0.33
CA ARG A 273 -22.19 -11.06 0.78
C ARG A 273 -22.20 -9.98 1.86
N LEU A 274 -21.52 -8.86 1.65
CA LEU A 274 -21.60 -7.67 2.52
C LEU A 274 -22.64 -6.62 2.05
N GLN A 275 -23.10 -6.69 0.80
CA GLN A 275 -24.06 -5.74 0.21
C GLN A 275 -25.42 -5.66 0.94
N ARG A 276 -25.73 -6.57 1.87
CA ARG A 276 -26.99 -6.55 2.66
C ARG A 276 -26.92 -5.75 3.96
N LEU A 277 -25.75 -5.30 4.40
CA LEU A 277 -25.59 -4.63 5.69
C LEU A 277 -25.76 -3.10 5.63
N TRP A 278 -25.90 -2.52 4.43
CA TRP A 278 -26.26 -1.11 4.29
C TRP A 278 -27.78 -0.99 4.09
N PRO A 279 -28.56 -0.62 5.12
CA PRO A 279 -30.00 -0.44 4.94
C PRO A 279 -30.24 0.68 3.92
N ARG A 280 -31.15 0.44 2.98
CA ARG A 280 -31.69 1.49 2.10
C ARG A 280 -32.18 2.63 2.99
N ARG A 281 -31.52 3.79 2.93
CA ARG A 281 -32.21 5.05 3.25
C ARG A 281 -33.11 5.34 2.06
N ASP A 282 -34.34 4.86 2.12
CA ASP A 282 -35.37 5.26 1.18
C ASP A 282 -35.44 6.80 1.16
N GLY A 283 -35.39 7.37 -0.04
CA GLY A 283 -35.35 8.80 -0.30
C GLY A 283 -36.64 9.52 0.07
N GLY A 284 -36.91 9.64 1.37
CA GLY A 284 -37.96 10.48 1.93
C GLY A 284 -37.42 11.87 2.28
N ASN A 285 -37.96 12.89 1.60
CA ASN A 285 -37.81 14.33 1.88
C ASN A 285 -37.47 14.68 3.34
N LEU A 286 -36.22 15.04 3.61
CA LEU A 286 -35.77 15.69 4.85
C LEU A 286 -35.37 17.15 4.57
N LEU A 287 -36.31 17.91 4.00
CA LEU A 287 -36.28 19.38 3.99
C LEU A 287 -37.69 19.89 4.32
N ARG A 288 -38.12 19.76 5.59
CA ARG A 288 -39.21 20.53 6.22
C ARG A 288 -39.40 20.11 7.68
N ASN A 289 -38.63 20.70 8.59
CA ASN A 289 -39.15 21.37 9.80
C ASN A 289 -38.01 21.89 10.69
N PRO A 290 -37.89 23.21 10.94
CA PRO A 290 -36.94 23.75 11.90
C PRO A 290 -37.61 23.82 13.27
N LYS A 291 -37.41 22.82 14.13
CA LYS A 291 -37.72 22.95 15.56
C LYS A 291 -36.64 22.28 16.43
N ARG A 292 -35.82 23.16 17.02
CA ARG A 292 -35.07 23.05 18.29
C ARG A 292 -34.71 21.64 18.77
N CYS A 293 -33.42 21.30 18.69
CA CYS A 293 -32.77 20.45 19.70
C CYS A 293 -31.85 21.33 20.54
N THR A 294 -32.27 21.59 21.78
CA THR A 294 -31.47 22.20 22.84
C THR A 294 -30.46 21.18 23.38
N LEU A 295 -29.20 21.62 23.53
CA LEU A 295 -28.14 20.93 24.25
C LEU A 295 -28.57 20.69 25.70
N GLY A 296 -28.62 19.42 26.12
CA GLY A 296 -28.84 19.01 27.52
C GLY A 296 -27.55 18.47 28.12
N SER A 297 -26.91 19.29 28.95
CA SER A 297 -25.81 18.92 29.85
C SER A 297 -26.28 17.95 30.93
N ALA A 298 -25.54 16.87 31.15
CA ALA A 298 -25.79 15.91 32.22
C ALA A 298 -25.39 16.50 33.58
N HIS A 299 -26.36 16.59 34.50
CA HIS A 299 -26.14 16.63 35.95
C HIS A 299 -26.96 15.49 36.58
N PRO A 300 -26.44 14.78 37.59
CA PRO A 300 -27.16 13.70 38.25
C PRO A 300 -28.11 14.27 39.30
N GLN A 301 -29.37 13.80 39.31
CA GLN A 301 -30.28 13.99 40.43
C GLN A 301 -30.60 12.63 41.08
N VAL A 302 -30.60 12.70 42.41
CA VAL A 302 -30.71 11.64 43.41
C VAL A 302 -32.18 11.26 43.57
N ASP A 303 -32.46 9.95 43.57
CA ASP A 303 -33.79 9.39 43.83
C ASP A 303 -34.21 9.64 45.29
N VAL A 304 -35.40 10.21 45.47
CA VAL A 304 -36.11 10.29 46.76
C VAL A 304 -37.27 9.31 46.67
N GLY A 305 -37.21 8.22 47.46
CA GLY A 305 -38.31 7.29 47.65
C GLY A 305 -38.91 7.49 49.04
N ASP A 306 -40.21 7.81 49.08
CA ASP A 306 -41.02 7.90 50.29
C ASP A 306 -41.38 6.50 50.82
N ASN A 307 -40.88 6.17 52.02
CA ASN A 307 -41.59 5.56 53.16
C ASN A 307 -40.64 5.38 54.35
#